data_AF-W4EPD4-F1
#
_entry.id   AF-W4EPD4-F1
#
_cell.length_a   1.000
_cell.length_b   1.000
_cell.length_c   1.000
_cell.angle_alpha   90.00
_cell.angle_beta   90.00
_cell.angle_gamma   90.00
#
_symmetry.space_group_name_H-M   'P 1'
#
loop_
_entity.id
_entity.type
_entity.pdbx_description
1 polymer ?
#
loop_
_entity_poly.entity_id
_entity_poly.type
_entity_poly.pdbx_seq_one_letter_code
_entity_poly.pdbx_strand_id
1 'polypeptide(L)'
;MHTNDTHAHLDNIAKRTTAIKNVRAKKPNSLLLDAGDVFSGTLYFNEFQGKADLEFMNLLRYDAMTFGNHEFDLGSSKEGHQALADFIKGANFPFISANVDFSADDRFKGLFTDLISSKPEKGKIYNGIIKEINGEKVGIFGLTTEETKDISSPGSIVFENYIKEAEKAVKAFEGQGVDKIIALTHIGYDDNAKIDNDLTLASTVKGIDVIVGGHSHTQLDEPVVIDQDNNNKTKDPTVIVQAYQYSDYLGNVDVEFDSKGKVITTNGELIKLSSLADDVEAANILKKYSDQIKEVSNKPIGAEALSELSNPRTSDTGPSVRNSETALGNIITDGMLAKARAQTKNNNIIMALQNGGGIRSGINAGEITVGEVITVLPFGNTLATMKLTGAELKQAFEISFKESPKESGGFLHVSGAKVEFDSLKPVGERVVSIKYKDTNETYVDIKDQESYTVATNAFTAKGGDKYDVFKKAYEEGRVTDLGLSDWENLAEHLASLKKIKPTLEGRIVDVKKGEDPDIRIPGAEFSGTTESPKVYNGNVIVDITDVASISNAIIKGNLIITGTVSEDIIISNIKVEGNLDLSAVKGDSDNSFENIEVTGETNI
;
A
#
# COMPACT_ATOMS: atom_id res chain seq x y z
N MET A 1 -9.25 -17.07 15.96
CA MET A 1 -8.75 -15.71 16.23
C MET A 1 -7.62 -15.42 15.26
N HIS A 2 -7.51 -14.18 14.79
CA HIS A 2 -6.42 -13.81 13.89
C HIS A 2 -5.97 -12.35 14.08
N THR A 3 -4.72 -12.12 13.70
CA THR A 3 -4.10 -10.80 13.51
C THR A 3 -3.43 -10.75 12.15
N ASN A 4 -3.23 -9.55 11.63
CA ASN A 4 -2.50 -9.26 10.40
C ASN A 4 -1.96 -7.83 10.50
N ASP A 5 -0.89 -7.52 9.77
CA ASP A 5 -0.41 -6.14 9.59
C ASP A 5 -0.19 -5.41 10.92
N THR A 6 0.43 -6.10 11.88
CA THR A 6 0.65 -5.52 13.21
C THR A 6 1.76 -4.49 13.18
N HIS A 7 2.70 -4.57 12.21
CA HIS A 7 3.72 -3.57 11.91
C HIS A 7 4.40 -3.03 13.17
N ALA A 8 4.85 -3.93 14.05
CA ALA A 8 5.49 -3.63 15.33
C ALA A 8 4.71 -2.65 16.25
N HIS A 9 3.39 -2.53 16.12
CA HIS A 9 2.55 -1.72 17.00
C HIS A 9 2.25 -2.47 18.30
N LEU A 10 3.16 -2.33 19.26
CA LEU A 10 3.06 -3.00 20.57
C LEU A 10 2.29 -2.21 21.63
N ASP A 11 1.87 -0.97 21.36
CA ASP A 11 1.17 -0.13 22.35
C ASP A 11 -0.16 -0.76 22.84
N ASN A 12 -0.85 -1.51 21.98
CA ASN A 12 -2.08 -2.22 22.33
C ASN A 12 -1.85 -3.70 22.71
N ILE A 13 -0.60 -4.17 22.86
CA ILE A 13 -0.32 -5.61 23.08
C ILE A 13 -0.90 -6.15 24.39
N ALA A 14 -0.95 -5.33 25.44
CA ALA A 14 -1.54 -5.73 26.71
C ALA A 14 -3.07 -5.90 26.59
N LYS A 15 -3.74 -5.05 25.81
CA LYS A 15 -5.17 -5.17 25.51
C LYS A 15 -5.46 -6.33 24.57
N ARG A 16 -4.61 -6.56 23.57
CA ARG A 16 -4.64 -7.76 22.70
C ARG A 16 -4.52 -9.04 23.52
N THR A 17 -3.65 -9.04 24.53
CA THR A 17 -3.50 -10.16 25.46
C THR A 17 -4.79 -10.41 26.25
N THR A 18 -5.43 -9.36 26.77
CA THR A 18 -6.76 -9.46 27.40
C THR A 18 -7.80 -10.05 26.45
N ALA A 19 -7.88 -9.54 25.21
CA ALA A 19 -8.82 -10.03 24.19
C ALA A 19 -8.65 -11.53 23.93
N ILE A 20 -7.41 -11.98 23.68
CA ILE A 20 -7.09 -13.38 23.41
C ILE A 20 -7.39 -14.27 24.62
N LYS A 21 -7.02 -13.83 25.83
CA LYS A 21 -7.33 -14.56 27.08
C LYS A 21 -8.85 -14.68 27.28
N ASN A 22 -9.62 -13.64 27.01
CA ASN A 22 -11.08 -13.65 27.10
C ASN A 22 -11.74 -14.63 26.12
N VAL A 23 -11.26 -14.67 24.86
CA VAL A 23 -11.76 -15.64 23.88
C VAL A 23 -11.42 -17.07 24.32
N ARG A 24 -10.16 -17.34 24.69
CA ARG A 24 -9.73 -18.67 25.13
C ARG A 24 -10.41 -19.16 26.42
N ALA A 25 -10.78 -18.27 27.32
CA ALA A 25 -11.56 -18.62 28.50
C ALA A 25 -12.93 -19.21 28.14
N LYS A 26 -13.53 -18.76 27.03
CA LYS A 26 -14.80 -19.28 26.50
C LYS A 26 -14.60 -20.45 25.53
N LYS A 27 -13.51 -20.44 24.75
CA LYS A 27 -13.20 -21.37 23.66
C LYS A 27 -11.75 -21.84 23.75
N PRO A 28 -11.43 -22.81 24.63
CA PRO A 28 -10.03 -23.17 24.94
C PRO A 28 -9.26 -23.75 23.74
N ASN A 29 -9.95 -24.28 22.74
CA ASN A 29 -9.35 -24.89 21.54
C ASN A 29 -9.32 -23.93 20.33
N SER A 30 -9.59 -22.63 20.52
CA SER A 30 -9.54 -21.64 19.43
C SER A 30 -8.13 -21.48 18.89
N LEU A 31 -7.97 -21.53 17.57
CA LEU A 31 -6.71 -21.17 16.90
C LEU A 31 -6.41 -19.67 17.03
N LEU A 32 -5.13 -19.33 17.15
CA LEU A 32 -4.60 -17.99 16.99
C LEU A 32 -3.60 -17.96 15.83
N LEU A 33 -3.95 -17.27 14.74
CA LEU A 33 -3.13 -17.21 13.52
C LEU A 33 -2.67 -15.77 13.25
N ASP A 34 -1.47 -15.61 12.69
CA ASP A 34 -0.98 -14.32 12.20
C ASP A 34 -0.78 -14.33 10.69
N ALA A 35 -1.43 -13.41 9.99
CA ALA A 35 -1.41 -13.34 8.54
C ALA A 35 -0.24 -12.49 7.99
N GLY A 36 0.85 -12.29 8.73
CA GLY A 36 2.07 -11.63 8.25
C GLY A 36 2.12 -10.12 8.53
N ASP A 37 3.26 -9.52 8.19
CA ASP A 37 3.61 -8.12 8.46
C ASP A 37 3.60 -7.80 9.97
N VAL A 38 4.39 -8.57 10.72
CA VAL A 38 4.77 -8.24 12.09
C VAL A 38 5.94 -7.25 12.08
N PHE A 39 6.83 -7.39 11.10
CA PHE A 39 8.03 -6.56 10.96
C PHE A 39 7.72 -5.14 10.47
N SER A 40 8.70 -4.24 10.68
CA SER A 40 8.65 -2.83 10.29
C SER A 40 7.52 -2.02 10.93
N GLY A 41 7.50 -0.70 10.72
CA GLY A 41 6.38 0.18 11.12
C GLY A 41 6.62 1.07 12.34
N THR A 42 7.34 0.61 13.37
CA THR A 42 7.65 1.43 14.55
C THR A 42 9.08 1.25 15.04
N LEU A 43 9.50 2.13 15.96
CA LEU A 43 10.78 2.03 16.69
C LEU A 43 10.99 0.68 17.37
N TYR A 44 9.93 -0.05 17.73
CA TYR A 44 10.08 -1.39 18.29
C TYR A 44 10.81 -2.31 17.32
N PHE A 45 10.53 -2.21 16.02
CA PHE A 45 11.27 -2.98 15.01
C PHE A 45 12.68 -2.46 14.82
N ASN A 46 12.88 -1.14 14.73
CA ASN A 46 14.22 -0.57 14.53
C ASN A 46 15.17 -0.93 15.68
N GLU A 47 14.69 -0.91 16.93
CA GLU A 47 15.50 -1.20 18.12
C GLU A 47 15.63 -2.71 18.42
N PHE A 48 14.57 -3.50 18.18
CA PHE A 48 14.53 -4.90 18.62
C PHE A 48 14.49 -5.93 17.50
N GLN A 49 14.34 -5.51 16.24
CA GLN A 49 14.36 -6.36 15.05
C GLN A 49 13.41 -7.57 15.17
N GLY A 50 12.16 -7.30 15.61
CA GLY A 50 11.10 -8.31 15.80
C GLY A 50 11.15 -9.09 17.13
N LYS A 51 12.21 -8.97 17.93
CA LYS A 51 12.33 -9.72 19.21
C LYS A 51 11.29 -9.33 20.25
N ALA A 52 10.86 -8.06 20.25
CA ALA A 52 9.81 -7.59 21.15
C ALA A 52 8.47 -8.27 20.82
N ASP A 53 8.06 -8.23 19.56
CA ASP A 53 6.87 -8.90 19.05
C ASP A 53 6.89 -10.41 19.33
N LEU A 54 8.04 -11.05 19.07
CA LEU A 54 8.23 -12.49 19.29
C LEU A 54 7.98 -12.92 20.74
N GLU A 55 8.39 -12.12 21.71
CA GLU A 55 8.16 -12.41 23.13
C GLU A 55 6.66 -12.50 23.43
N PHE A 56 5.86 -11.58 22.88
CA PHE A 56 4.42 -11.59 23.04
C PHE A 56 3.73 -12.68 22.21
N MET A 57 4.16 -12.94 20.98
CA MET A 57 3.60 -14.02 20.18
C MET A 57 3.84 -15.38 20.85
N ASN A 58 5.00 -15.56 21.49
CA ASN A 58 5.31 -16.73 22.31
C ASN A 58 4.45 -16.81 23.58
N LEU A 59 4.29 -15.71 24.31
CA LEU A 59 3.40 -15.62 25.48
C LEU A 59 1.96 -16.00 25.11
N LEU A 60 1.50 -15.48 23.97
CA LEU A 60 0.16 -15.67 23.44
C LEU A 60 -0.02 -16.98 22.70
N ARG A 61 1.01 -17.83 22.59
CA ARG A 61 0.91 -19.17 21.99
C ARG A 61 0.19 -19.12 20.63
N TYR A 62 0.72 -18.33 19.70
CA TYR A 62 0.26 -18.40 18.31
C TYR A 62 0.36 -19.86 17.80
N ASP A 63 -0.58 -20.26 16.95
CA ASP A 63 -0.64 -21.61 16.39
C ASP A 63 0.14 -21.72 15.08
N ALA A 64 0.14 -20.65 14.28
CA ALA A 64 0.96 -20.48 13.09
C ALA A 64 1.03 -19.00 12.68
N MET A 65 2.03 -18.67 11.89
CA MET A 65 2.18 -17.38 11.21
C MET A 65 2.55 -17.63 9.75
N THR A 66 2.00 -16.86 8.81
CA THR A 66 2.55 -16.75 7.45
C THR A 66 3.42 -15.50 7.31
N PHE A 67 4.15 -15.39 6.21
CA PHE A 67 4.98 -14.21 5.96
C PHE A 67 4.19 -13.17 5.17
N GLY A 68 4.31 -11.92 5.57
CA GLY A 68 4.03 -10.76 4.75
C GLY A 68 5.28 -10.24 4.06
N ASN A 69 5.12 -9.17 3.29
CA ASN A 69 6.23 -8.62 2.53
C ASN A 69 7.25 -7.93 3.46
N HIS A 70 6.83 -7.36 4.59
CA HIS A 70 7.72 -6.61 5.48
C HIS A 70 8.67 -7.49 6.30
N GLU A 71 8.42 -8.80 6.40
CA GLU A 71 9.38 -9.74 6.97
C GLU A 71 10.72 -9.75 6.20
N PHE A 72 10.72 -9.32 4.93
CA PHE A 72 11.88 -9.34 4.04
C PHE A 72 12.62 -7.99 3.91
N ASP A 73 12.19 -6.94 4.62
CA ASP A 73 12.72 -5.58 4.45
C ASP A 73 14.23 -5.47 4.68
N LEU A 74 14.73 -6.20 5.69
CA LEU A 74 16.15 -6.18 6.04
C LEU A 74 17.02 -7.04 5.12
N GLY A 75 16.46 -7.73 4.12
CA GLY A 75 17.24 -8.60 3.23
C GLY A 75 18.31 -7.86 2.41
N SER A 76 18.13 -6.56 2.21
CA SER A 76 19.10 -5.67 1.57
C SER A 76 20.15 -5.09 2.52
N SER A 77 19.98 -5.24 3.84
CA SER A 77 20.93 -4.76 4.83
C SER A 77 22.24 -5.56 4.75
N LYS A 78 23.28 -5.06 5.42
CA LYS A 78 24.57 -5.75 5.52
C LYS A 78 24.45 -7.15 6.13
N GLU A 79 23.51 -7.34 7.05
CA GLU A 79 23.21 -8.60 7.73
C GLU A 79 22.22 -9.48 6.95
N GLY A 80 21.56 -8.91 5.92
CA GLY A 80 20.49 -9.53 5.14
C GLY A 80 19.38 -10.11 6.03
N HIS A 81 18.87 -11.31 5.71
CA HIS A 81 17.75 -11.93 6.45
C HIS A 81 18.10 -12.51 7.83
N GLN A 82 19.21 -12.11 8.46
CA GLN A 82 19.61 -12.68 9.76
C GLN A 82 18.55 -12.42 10.84
N ALA A 83 17.97 -11.21 10.87
CA ALA A 83 16.90 -10.86 11.81
C ALA A 83 15.67 -11.76 11.64
N LEU A 84 15.24 -12.00 10.39
CA LEU A 84 14.12 -12.91 10.08
C LEU A 84 14.44 -14.36 10.49
N ALA A 85 15.65 -14.85 10.19
CA ALA A 85 16.06 -16.20 10.59
C ALA A 85 16.11 -16.37 12.12
N ASP A 86 16.53 -15.34 12.86
CA ASP A 86 16.54 -15.35 14.32
C ASP A 86 15.13 -15.26 14.92
N PHE A 87 14.24 -14.46 14.32
CA PHE A 87 12.83 -14.39 14.68
C PHE A 87 12.15 -15.76 14.54
N ILE A 88 12.39 -16.43 13.40
CA ILE A 88 11.87 -17.78 13.17
C ILE A 88 12.41 -18.75 14.21
N LYS A 89 13.73 -18.81 14.43
CA LYS A 89 14.34 -19.72 15.41
C LYS A 89 13.82 -19.52 16.84
N GLY A 90 13.50 -18.28 17.21
CA GLY A 90 12.99 -17.96 18.55
C GLY A 90 11.49 -18.21 18.74
N ALA A 91 10.75 -18.53 17.67
CA ALA A 91 9.31 -18.75 17.73
C ALA A 91 8.97 -20.10 18.38
N ASN A 92 7.97 -20.08 19.26
CA ASN A 92 7.38 -21.26 19.87
C ASN A 92 6.24 -21.88 19.04
N PHE A 93 6.15 -21.48 17.78
CA PHE A 93 5.15 -21.87 16.80
C PHE A 93 5.81 -22.05 15.42
N PRO A 94 5.19 -22.80 14.51
CA PRO A 94 5.67 -22.94 13.14
C PRO A 94 5.28 -21.75 12.26
N PHE A 95 6.07 -21.53 11.23
CA PHE A 95 5.73 -20.66 10.11
C PHE A 95 5.19 -21.51 8.96
N ILE A 96 4.27 -20.94 8.18
CA ILE A 96 3.70 -21.59 7.01
C ILE A 96 3.76 -20.67 5.79
N SER A 97 4.25 -21.18 4.67
CA SER A 97 4.14 -20.52 3.36
C SER A 97 4.37 -21.54 2.26
N ALA A 98 3.35 -21.74 1.42
CA ALA A 98 3.37 -22.73 0.35
C ALA A 98 4.00 -22.20 -0.94
N ASN A 99 4.08 -20.88 -1.11
CA ASN A 99 4.55 -20.26 -2.34
C ASN A 99 5.85 -19.46 -2.17
N VAL A 100 6.59 -19.66 -1.09
CA VAL A 100 7.88 -19.01 -0.87
C VAL A 100 8.99 -20.05 -0.75
N ASP A 101 9.96 -19.99 -1.65
CA ASP A 101 11.14 -20.85 -1.61
C ASP A 101 12.33 -20.12 -0.97
N PHE A 102 12.70 -20.60 0.22
CA PHE A 102 13.83 -20.10 1.01
C PHE A 102 15.14 -20.84 0.71
N SER A 103 15.13 -21.86 -0.15
CA SER A 103 16.26 -22.80 -0.34
C SER A 103 17.54 -22.14 -0.85
N ALA A 104 17.43 -21.02 -1.56
CA ALA A 104 18.55 -20.27 -2.12
C ALA A 104 19.24 -19.32 -1.12
N ASP A 105 18.76 -19.21 0.11
CA ASP A 105 19.39 -18.42 1.17
C ASP A 105 19.89 -19.31 2.31
N ASP A 106 21.21 -19.41 2.44
CA ASP A 106 21.90 -20.26 3.42
C ASP A 106 21.46 -20.04 4.88
N ARG A 107 20.92 -18.86 5.21
CA ARG A 107 20.41 -18.55 6.56
C ARG A 107 19.20 -19.39 6.96
N PHE A 108 18.44 -19.88 5.98
CA PHE A 108 17.24 -20.70 6.17
C PHE A 108 17.52 -22.20 6.05
N LYS A 109 18.77 -22.59 5.81
CA LYS A 109 19.16 -24.00 5.76
C LYS A 109 18.80 -24.70 7.07
N GLY A 110 17.98 -25.74 6.96
CA GLY A 110 17.47 -26.48 8.11
C GLY A 110 16.35 -25.78 8.89
N LEU A 111 15.92 -24.57 8.50
CA LEU A 111 14.68 -23.95 8.98
C LEU A 111 13.51 -24.25 8.05
N PHE A 112 13.76 -24.31 6.74
CA PHE A 112 12.75 -24.48 5.70
C PHE A 112 12.62 -25.94 5.22
N THR A 113 11.37 -26.35 4.98
CA THR A 113 10.99 -27.54 4.21
C THR A 113 9.71 -27.26 3.44
N ASP A 114 9.61 -27.80 2.23
CA ASP A 114 8.45 -27.73 1.33
C ASP A 114 7.33 -28.74 1.69
N LEU A 115 7.39 -29.34 2.88
CA LEU A 115 6.48 -30.40 3.30
C LEU A 115 5.28 -29.89 4.08
N ILE A 116 4.19 -30.67 4.07
CA ILE A 116 3.09 -30.56 5.02
C ILE A 116 3.40 -31.43 6.25
N SER A 117 3.23 -30.88 7.46
CA SER A 117 3.50 -31.61 8.71
C SER A 117 2.29 -31.67 9.64
N SER A 118 1.97 -32.88 10.13
CA SER A 118 1.04 -33.09 11.25
C SER A 118 1.70 -32.96 12.63
N LYS A 119 3.03 -32.81 12.67
CA LYS A 119 3.83 -32.62 13.88
C LYS A 119 4.89 -31.55 13.62
N PRO A 120 4.49 -30.31 13.31
CA PRO A 120 5.44 -29.25 12.98
C PRO A 120 6.33 -28.95 14.18
N GLU A 121 7.62 -28.82 13.93
CA GLU A 121 8.57 -28.30 14.91
C GLU A 121 8.38 -26.78 15.03
N LYS A 122 8.65 -26.27 16.24
CA LYS A 122 8.64 -24.83 16.51
C LYS A 122 9.83 -24.16 15.83
N GLY A 123 9.64 -22.94 15.35
CA GLY A 123 10.70 -22.18 14.69
C GLY A 123 11.25 -22.83 13.42
N LYS A 124 10.35 -23.49 12.67
CA LYS A 124 10.57 -24.03 11.33
C LYS A 124 9.50 -23.51 10.38
N ILE A 125 9.79 -23.61 9.09
CA ILE A 125 8.93 -23.20 7.99
C ILE A 125 8.46 -24.45 7.24
N TYR A 126 7.16 -24.53 7.01
CA TYR A 126 6.50 -25.61 6.26
C TYR A 126 5.62 -25.01 5.15
N ASN A 127 5.29 -25.78 4.11
CA ASN A 127 4.24 -25.35 3.17
C ASN A 127 2.87 -25.29 3.86
N GLY A 128 2.63 -26.21 4.79
CA GLY A 128 1.43 -26.21 5.62
C GLY A 128 1.53 -27.18 6.79
N ILE A 129 0.54 -27.12 7.67
CA ILE A 129 0.45 -27.95 8.87
C ILE A 129 -0.94 -28.55 9.01
N ILE A 130 -1.03 -29.68 9.73
CA ILE A 130 -2.31 -30.28 10.12
C ILE A 130 -2.44 -30.17 11.63
N LYS A 131 -3.55 -29.58 12.09
CA LYS A 131 -3.91 -29.46 13.51
C LYS A 131 -5.10 -30.35 13.81
N GLU A 132 -5.07 -31.05 14.94
CA GLU A 132 -6.22 -31.77 15.45
C GLU A 132 -6.98 -30.86 16.44
N ILE A 133 -8.25 -30.59 16.15
CA ILE A 133 -9.10 -29.70 16.94
C ILE A 133 -10.39 -30.44 17.23
N ASN A 134 -10.65 -30.74 18.51
CA ASN A 134 -11.83 -31.51 18.93
C ASN A 134 -11.97 -32.88 18.23
N GLY A 135 -10.85 -33.51 17.85
CA GLY A 135 -10.83 -34.79 17.13
C GLY A 135 -10.94 -34.69 15.60
N GLU A 136 -11.10 -33.49 15.06
CA GLU A 136 -11.14 -33.23 13.61
C GLU A 136 -9.78 -32.71 13.11
N LYS A 137 -9.40 -33.08 11.89
CA LYS A 137 -8.19 -32.55 11.25
C LYS A 137 -8.52 -31.24 10.52
N VAL A 138 -7.70 -30.23 10.74
CA VAL A 138 -7.74 -28.94 10.03
C VAL A 138 -6.38 -28.69 9.39
N GLY A 139 -6.38 -28.53 8.07
CA GLY A 139 -5.20 -28.16 7.28
C GLY A 139 -5.04 -26.65 7.27
N ILE A 140 -3.79 -26.17 7.41
CA ILE A 140 -3.48 -24.74 7.37
C ILE A 140 -2.24 -24.56 6.48
N PHE A 141 -2.35 -23.81 5.39
CA PHE A 141 -1.20 -23.44 4.55
C PHE A 141 -1.09 -21.93 4.44
N GLY A 142 0.14 -21.46 4.17
CA GLY A 142 0.42 -20.03 4.04
C GLY A 142 0.53 -19.58 2.60
N LEU A 143 0.24 -18.31 2.31
CA LEU A 143 0.57 -17.66 1.03
C LEU A 143 1.10 -16.25 1.29
N THR A 144 2.12 -15.86 0.54
CA THR A 144 2.73 -14.52 0.61
C THR A 144 2.68 -13.86 -0.77
N THR A 145 2.43 -12.55 -0.81
CA THR A 145 2.30 -11.82 -2.07
C THR A 145 3.50 -11.97 -3.00
N GLU A 146 3.23 -12.22 -4.29
CA GLU A 146 4.24 -12.25 -5.35
C GLU A 146 4.86 -10.87 -5.59
N GLU A 147 4.17 -9.79 -5.17
CA GLU A 147 4.67 -8.42 -5.24
C GLU A 147 5.84 -8.19 -4.28
N THR A 148 6.10 -9.06 -3.30
CA THR A 148 7.21 -8.92 -2.33
C THR A 148 8.57 -8.66 -2.99
N LYS A 149 8.80 -9.24 -4.18
CA LYS A 149 10.01 -9.00 -5.00
C LYS A 149 10.20 -7.54 -5.43
N ASP A 150 9.10 -6.79 -5.50
CA ASP A 150 9.00 -5.41 -5.97
C ASP A 150 8.60 -4.44 -4.84
N ILE A 151 8.14 -4.92 -3.67
CA ILE A 151 7.70 -4.08 -2.54
C ILE A 151 8.50 -4.29 -1.24
N SER A 152 9.52 -5.16 -1.26
CA SER A 152 10.47 -5.35 -0.15
C SER A 152 11.88 -5.69 -0.67
N SER A 153 12.69 -6.41 0.10
CA SER A 153 14.10 -6.73 -0.18
C SER A 153 14.44 -8.23 -0.09
N PRO A 154 13.72 -9.14 -0.79
CA PRO A 154 13.83 -10.58 -0.56
C PRO A 154 15.11 -11.25 -1.08
N GLY A 155 16.03 -10.54 -1.74
CA GLY A 155 17.30 -11.11 -2.20
C GLY A 155 17.11 -12.33 -3.13
N SER A 156 17.62 -13.49 -2.72
CA SER A 156 17.52 -14.75 -3.48
C SER A 156 16.25 -15.56 -3.23
N ILE A 157 15.36 -15.12 -2.34
CA ILE A 157 14.10 -15.82 -2.02
C ILE A 157 13.12 -15.66 -3.18
N VAL A 158 12.46 -16.76 -3.55
CA VAL A 158 11.57 -16.83 -4.71
C VAL A 158 10.11 -16.90 -4.24
N PHE A 159 9.24 -16.14 -4.90
CA PHE A 159 7.80 -16.13 -4.69
C PHE A 159 7.12 -16.75 -5.91
N GLU A 160 6.48 -17.90 -5.71
CA GLU A 160 5.78 -18.66 -6.72
C GLU A 160 4.30 -18.26 -6.81
N ASN A 161 3.63 -18.72 -7.87
CA ASN A 161 2.26 -18.33 -8.12
C ASN A 161 1.28 -18.85 -7.07
N TYR A 162 0.60 -17.94 -6.38
CA TYR A 162 -0.25 -18.26 -5.24
C TYR A 162 -1.39 -19.24 -5.56
N ILE A 163 -2.02 -19.12 -6.74
CA ILE A 163 -3.10 -20.05 -7.17
C ILE A 163 -2.56 -21.46 -7.36
N LYS A 164 -1.45 -21.62 -8.10
CA LYS A 164 -0.87 -22.94 -8.37
C LYS A 164 -0.42 -23.64 -7.09
N GLU A 165 0.20 -22.89 -6.17
CA GLU A 165 0.67 -23.47 -4.90
C GLU A 165 -0.49 -23.76 -3.94
N ALA A 166 -1.55 -22.94 -3.94
CA ALA A 166 -2.78 -23.22 -3.21
C ALA A 166 -3.47 -24.51 -3.69
N GLU A 167 -3.60 -24.70 -5.01
CA GLU A 167 -4.17 -25.93 -5.59
C GLU A 167 -3.37 -27.18 -5.18
N LYS A 168 -2.03 -27.09 -5.19
CA LYS A 168 -1.16 -28.17 -4.72
C LYS A 168 -1.35 -28.44 -3.23
N ALA A 169 -1.42 -27.40 -2.40
CA ALA A 169 -1.61 -27.52 -0.95
C ALA A 169 -2.96 -28.17 -0.62
N VAL A 170 -4.05 -27.70 -1.21
CA VAL A 170 -5.40 -28.29 -1.04
C VAL A 170 -5.39 -29.77 -1.40
N LYS A 171 -4.88 -30.11 -2.59
CA LYS A 171 -4.81 -31.51 -3.04
C LYS A 171 -4.00 -32.38 -2.09
N ALA A 172 -2.92 -31.85 -1.52
CA ALA A 172 -2.09 -32.57 -0.56
C ALA A 172 -2.77 -32.79 0.80
N PHE A 173 -3.62 -31.85 1.24
CA PHE A 173 -4.47 -32.03 2.43
C PHE A 173 -5.59 -33.03 2.21
N GLU A 174 -6.34 -32.90 1.11
CA GLU A 174 -7.42 -33.83 0.74
C GLU A 174 -6.90 -35.26 0.60
N GLY A 175 -5.72 -35.44 -0.01
CA GLY A 175 -5.05 -36.73 -0.13
C GLY A 175 -4.69 -37.38 1.22
N GLN A 176 -4.64 -36.59 2.30
CA GLN A 176 -4.43 -37.06 3.68
C GLN A 176 -5.74 -37.19 4.49
N GLY A 177 -6.88 -37.04 3.81
CA GLY A 177 -8.22 -37.09 4.41
C GLY A 177 -8.53 -35.88 5.29
N VAL A 178 -7.96 -34.72 4.98
CA VAL A 178 -8.31 -33.44 5.59
C VAL A 178 -9.32 -32.75 4.70
N ASP A 179 -10.48 -32.42 5.27
CA ASP A 179 -11.64 -31.84 4.57
C ASP A 179 -11.99 -30.43 5.09
N LYS A 180 -11.18 -29.88 6.01
CA LYS A 180 -11.31 -28.53 6.55
C LYS A 180 -9.99 -27.81 6.34
N ILE A 181 -9.94 -26.82 5.47
CA ILE A 181 -8.70 -26.19 5.01
C ILE A 181 -8.78 -24.67 5.17
N ILE A 182 -7.78 -24.14 5.89
CA ILE A 182 -7.55 -22.71 6.10
C ILE A 182 -6.37 -22.27 5.23
N ALA A 183 -6.57 -21.26 4.39
CA ALA A 183 -5.49 -20.50 3.80
C ALA A 183 -5.19 -19.29 4.71
N LEU A 184 -3.97 -19.20 5.21
CA LEU A 184 -3.47 -18.04 5.96
C LEU A 184 -2.66 -17.19 4.98
N THR A 185 -3.16 -16.02 4.60
CA THR A 185 -2.66 -15.32 3.41
C THR A 185 -2.20 -13.91 3.73
N HIS A 186 -1.14 -13.48 3.06
CA HIS A 186 -0.68 -12.10 3.00
C HIS A 186 -0.63 -11.64 1.55
N ILE A 187 -1.79 -11.63 0.90
CA ILE A 187 -1.93 -11.37 -0.54
C ILE A 187 -2.98 -10.30 -0.88
N GLY A 188 -3.56 -9.66 0.13
CA GLY A 188 -4.54 -8.58 -0.02
C GLY A 188 -5.96 -9.06 -0.26
N TYR A 189 -6.92 -8.42 0.42
CA TYR A 189 -8.34 -8.74 0.26
C TYR A 189 -8.89 -8.34 -1.12
N ASP A 190 -8.64 -7.10 -1.54
CA ASP A 190 -9.02 -6.57 -2.87
C ASP A 190 -7.93 -5.63 -3.36
N ASP A 191 -6.73 -6.19 -3.54
CA ASP A 191 -5.54 -5.42 -3.90
C ASP A 191 -5.31 -5.41 -5.42
N ASN A 192 -4.72 -6.47 -5.96
CA ASN A 192 -4.42 -6.55 -7.38
C ASN A 192 -4.77 -7.92 -7.95
N ALA A 193 -6.02 -8.08 -8.40
CA ALA A 193 -6.53 -9.34 -8.94
C ALA A 193 -5.72 -9.95 -10.11
N LYS A 194 -4.81 -9.19 -10.74
CA LYS A 194 -3.90 -9.71 -11.79
C LYS A 194 -2.64 -10.37 -11.22
N ILE A 195 -2.22 -10.01 -10.02
CA ILE A 195 -1.04 -10.56 -9.37
C ILE A 195 -1.49 -11.50 -8.27
N ASP A 196 -2.27 -11.00 -7.31
CA ASP A 196 -2.72 -11.73 -6.14
C ASP A 196 -3.84 -10.99 -5.40
N ASN A 197 -4.81 -11.77 -4.89
CA ASN A 197 -6.04 -11.26 -4.28
C ASN A 197 -6.80 -12.42 -3.60
N ASP A 198 -7.24 -12.25 -2.35
CA ASP A 198 -8.02 -13.25 -1.60
C ASP A 198 -9.38 -13.56 -2.24
N LEU A 199 -10.06 -12.57 -2.83
CA LEU A 199 -11.32 -12.78 -3.55
C LEU A 199 -11.12 -13.71 -4.76
N THR A 200 -10.04 -13.47 -5.53
CA THR A 200 -9.67 -14.32 -6.67
C THR A 200 -9.25 -15.72 -6.21
N LEU A 201 -8.52 -15.83 -5.10
CA LEU A 201 -8.17 -17.12 -4.49
C LEU A 201 -9.43 -17.92 -4.14
N ALA A 202 -10.37 -17.29 -3.43
CA ALA A 202 -11.60 -17.90 -2.97
C ALA A 202 -12.49 -18.40 -4.12
N SER A 203 -12.62 -17.61 -5.20
CA SER A 203 -13.45 -17.96 -6.35
C SER A 203 -12.78 -18.97 -7.29
N THR A 204 -11.45 -19.07 -7.27
CA THR A 204 -10.69 -19.93 -8.20
C THR A 204 -10.35 -21.29 -7.60
N VAL A 205 -9.81 -21.33 -6.37
CA VAL A 205 -9.27 -22.55 -5.77
C VAL A 205 -10.35 -23.24 -4.94
N LYS A 206 -10.80 -24.40 -5.42
CA LYS A 206 -11.78 -25.24 -4.70
C LYS A 206 -11.12 -25.94 -3.52
N GLY A 207 -11.89 -26.21 -2.48
CA GLY A 207 -11.44 -26.92 -1.28
C GLY A 207 -10.84 -26.03 -0.19
N ILE A 208 -10.74 -24.71 -0.41
CA ILE A 208 -10.44 -23.75 0.66
C ILE A 208 -11.75 -23.34 1.34
N ASP A 209 -11.83 -23.52 2.65
CA ASP A 209 -13.02 -23.20 3.42
C ASP A 209 -12.94 -21.83 4.09
N VAL A 210 -11.75 -21.46 4.57
CA VAL A 210 -11.50 -20.19 5.25
C VAL A 210 -10.22 -19.57 4.72
N ILE A 211 -10.27 -18.29 4.41
CA ILE A 211 -9.12 -17.43 4.14
C ILE A 211 -9.01 -16.43 5.29
N VAL A 212 -7.85 -16.44 5.95
CA VAL A 212 -7.48 -15.46 6.97
C VAL A 212 -6.40 -14.58 6.35
N GLY A 213 -6.79 -13.37 5.92
CA GLY A 213 -5.99 -12.49 5.08
C GLY A 213 -5.24 -11.37 5.82
N GLY A 214 -4.43 -10.65 5.06
CA GLY A 214 -3.59 -9.51 5.46
C GLY A 214 -3.21 -8.64 4.25
N HIS A 215 -2.17 -7.83 4.37
CA HIS A 215 -1.56 -6.96 3.34
C HIS A 215 -2.31 -5.66 3.04
N SER A 216 -3.58 -5.74 2.67
CA SER A 216 -4.35 -4.58 2.17
C SER A 216 -4.91 -3.66 3.25
N HIS A 217 -4.65 -3.95 4.53
CA HIS A 217 -5.19 -3.22 5.70
C HIS A 217 -6.72 -3.12 5.69
N THR A 218 -7.41 -4.12 5.15
CA THR A 218 -8.88 -4.09 5.03
C THR A 218 -9.53 -4.38 6.38
N GLN A 219 -10.42 -3.48 6.81
CA GLN A 219 -11.31 -3.74 7.94
C GLN A 219 -12.55 -4.48 7.43
N LEU A 220 -12.67 -5.78 7.75
CA LEU A 220 -13.87 -6.55 7.50
C LEU A 220 -14.64 -6.70 8.81
N ASP A 221 -15.66 -5.86 9.03
CA ASP A 221 -16.46 -5.88 10.26
C ASP A 221 -17.19 -7.21 10.46
N GLU A 222 -17.55 -7.88 9.36
CA GLU A 222 -18.18 -9.19 9.30
C GLU A 222 -17.46 -10.07 8.26
N PRO A 223 -17.51 -11.41 8.37
CA PRO A 223 -16.92 -12.30 7.38
C PRO A 223 -17.57 -12.17 6.00
N VAL A 224 -16.75 -12.22 4.95
CA VAL A 224 -17.21 -12.22 3.56
C VAL A 224 -17.30 -13.66 3.06
N VAL A 225 -18.42 -14.04 2.45
CA VAL A 225 -18.63 -15.41 1.95
C VAL A 225 -18.66 -15.43 0.43
N ILE A 226 -17.77 -16.22 -0.17
CA ILE A 226 -17.67 -16.45 -1.61
C ILE A 226 -18.19 -17.85 -1.94
N ASP A 227 -19.38 -17.92 -2.52
CA ASP A 227 -20.07 -19.15 -2.91
C ASP A 227 -20.22 -19.31 -4.44
N GLN A 228 -19.55 -18.44 -5.21
CA GLN A 228 -19.52 -18.49 -6.67
C GLN A 228 -18.08 -18.60 -7.19
N ASP A 229 -17.90 -19.34 -8.29
CA ASP A 229 -16.65 -19.36 -9.04
C ASP A 229 -16.54 -18.19 -10.04
N ASN A 230 -15.40 -18.05 -10.72
CA ASN A 230 -15.16 -16.99 -11.72
C ASN A 230 -16.13 -17.00 -12.92
N ASN A 231 -16.97 -18.04 -13.06
CA ASN A 231 -18.01 -18.14 -14.09
C ASN A 231 -19.42 -17.97 -13.49
N ASN A 232 -19.52 -17.42 -12.27
CA ASN A 232 -20.76 -17.25 -11.51
C ASN A 232 -21.51 -18.56 -11.24
N LYS A 233 -20.81 -19.70 -11.18
CA LYS A 233 -21.42 -20.98 -10.80
C LYS A 233 -21.29 -21.20 -9.31
N THR A 234 -22.37 -21.66 -8.69
CA THR A 234 -22.36 -22.03 -7.26
C THR A 234 -21.29 -23.08 -6.96
N LYS A 235 -20.52 -22.84 -5.90
CA LYS A 235 -19.52 -23.73 -5.32
C LYS A 235 -19.73 -23.85 -3.81
N ASP A 236 -18.89 -24.63 -3.14
CA ASP A 236 -18.88 -24.62 -1.68
C ASP A 236 -18.33 -23.27 -1.16
N PRO A 237 -18.96 -22.71 -0.10
CA PRO A 237 -18.66 -21.38 0.38
C PRO A 237 -17.25 -21.31 0.98
N THR A 238 -16.52 -20.26 0.63
CA THR A 238 -15.25 -19.89 1.26
C THR A 238 -15.45 -18.61 2.07
N VAL A 239 -15.08 -18.62 3.34
CA VAL A 239 -15.18 -17.48 4.25
C VAL A 239 -13.88 -16.69 4.23
N ILE A 240 -13.93 -15.37 4.09
CA ILE A 240 -12.76 -14.48 4.12
C ILE A 240 -12.88 -13.54 5.33
N VAL A 241 -11.80 -13.40 6.08
CA VAL A 241 -11.69 -12.49 7.24
C VAL A 241 -10.35 -11.75 7.24
N GLN A 242 -10.35 -10.51 7.71
CA GLN A 242 -9.17 -9.66 7.92
C GLN A 242 -9.44 -8.67 9.06
N ALA A 243 -8.42 -8.34 9.85
CA ALA A 243 -8.56 -7.58 11.10
C ALA A 243 -7.92 -6.18 11.03
N TYR A 244 -8.12 -5.47 9.92
CA TYR A 244 -7.56 -4.13 9.68
C TYR A 244 -6.04 -4.11 9.78
N GLN A 245 -5.44 -3.33 10.69
CA GLN A 245 -4.01 -3.16 10.87
C GLN A 245 -3.65 -2.73 12.31
N TYR A 246 -2.34 -2.69 12.61
CA TYR A 246 -1.71 -1.99 13.74
C TYR A 246 -2.19 -2.42 15.14
N SER A 247 -2.71 -3.64 15.26
CA SER A 247 -3.35 -4.11 16.50
C SER A 247 -4.46 -3.18 16.99
N ASP A 248 -5.26 -2.62 16.08
CA ASP A 248 -6.51 -1.94 16.44
C ASP A 248 -7.62 -2.92 16.80
N TYR A 249 -7.62 -4.08 16.13
CA TYR A 249 -8.59 -5.15 16.32
C TYR A 249 -7.93 -6.51 16.51
N LEU A 250 -8.63 -7.39 17.23
CA LEU A 250 -8.43 -8.84 17.14
C LEU A 250 -9.59 -9.42 16.33
N GLY A 251 -9.27 -10.11 15.23
CA GLY A 251 -10.27 -10.83 14.47
C GLY A 251 -10.74 -12.09 15.21
N ASN A 252 -12.05 -12.26 15.34
CA ASN A 252 -12.66 -13.41 16.00
C ASN A 252 -13.76 -13.98 15.10
N VAL A 253 -13.60 -15.19 14.61
CA VAL A 253 -14.57 -15.85 13.72
C VAL A 253 -14.86 -17.27 14.21
N ASP A 254 -16.14 -17.61 14.25
CA ASP A 254 -16.66 -18.96 14.37
C ASP A 254 -17.09 -19.45 12.99
N VAL A 255 -16.67 -20.66 12.64
CA VAL A 255 -17.06 -21.33 11.40
C VAL A 255 -17.61 -22.70 11.76
N GLU A 256 -18.85 -22.96 11.36
CA GLU A 256 -19.51 -24.24 11.55
C GLU A 256 -19.40 -25.08 10.27
N PHE A 257 -19.00 -26.33 10.43
CA PHE A 257 -18.81 -27.27 9.34
C PHE A 257 -19.79 -28.43 9.43
N ASP A 258 -20.23 -28.96 8.28
CA ASP A 258 -20.94 -30.23 8.23
C ASP A 258 -19.97 -31.43 8.36
N SER A 259 -20.52 -32.65 8.36
CA SER A 259 -19.74 -33.88 8.49
C SER A 259 -18.84 -34.19 7.27
N LYS A 260 -18.89 -33.37 6.22
CA LYS A 260 -18.07 -33.48 5.01
C LYS A 260 -17.09 -32.31 4.87
N GLY A 261 -16.98 -31.47 5.90
CA GLY A 261 -16.08 -30.32 5.90
C GLY A 261 -16.62 -29.09 5.17
N LYS A 262 -17.90 -29.06 4.77
CA LYS A 262 -18.48 -27.87 4.14
C LYS A 262 -18.91 -26.84 5.18
N VAL A 263 -18.60 -25.56 4.95
CA VAL A 263 -19.08 -24.46 5.79
C VAL A 263 -20.61 -24.31 5.70
N ILE A 264 -21.28 -24.30 6.87
CA ILE A 264 -22.73 -24.11 7.01
C ILE A 264 -23.04 -22.67 7.42
N THR A 265 -22.39 -22.21 8.48
CA THR A 265 -22.60 -20.87 9.04
C THR A 265 -21.27 -20.27 9.45
N THR A 266 -21.20 -18.94 9.42
CA THR A 266 -20.10 -18.18 9.99
C THR A 266 -20.64 -17.01 10.79
N ASN A 267 -19.98 -16.71 11.90
CA ASN A 267 -20.26 -15.57 12.73
C ASN A 267 -18.92 -14.97 13.16
N GLY A 268 -18.62 -13.75 12.70
CA GLY A 268 -17.37 -13.08 12.99
C GLY A 268 -17.58 -11.72 13.61
N GLU A 269 -16.56 -11.23 14.30
CA GLU A 269 -16.53 -9.87 14.83
C GLU A 269 -15.08 -9.38 14.89
N LEU A 270 -14.92 -8.07 14.83
CA LEU A 270 -13.67 -7.40 15.17
C LEU A 270 -13.73 -6.88 16.61
N ILE A 271 -12.89 -7.45 17.47
CA ILE A 271 -12.79 -7.01 18.87
C ILE A 271 -11.87 -5.80 18.92
N LYS A 272 -12.45 -4.60 19.09
CA LYS A 272 -11.70 -3.34 19.19
C LYS A 272 -10.83 -3.30 20.44
N LEU A 273 -9.51 -3.34 20.25
CA LEU A 273 -8.55 -3.49 21.33
C LEU A 273 -8.50 -2.27 22.24
N SER A 274 -8.62 -1.06 21.70
CA SER A 274 -8.62 0.19 22.48
C SER A 274 -9.72 0.29 23.53
N SER A 275 -10.78 -0.53 23.44
CA SER A 275 -11.88 -0.60 24.41
C SER A 275 -11.60 -1.48 25.64
N LEU A 276 -10.51 -2.25 25.63
CA LEU A 276 -10.21 -3.24 26.66
C LEU A 276 -9.20 -2.72 27.70
N ALA A 277 -9.22 -3.33 28.87
CA ALA A 277 -8.20 -3.12 29.90
C ALA A 277 -6.92 -3.90 29.57
N ASP A 278 -5.79 -3.37 30.03
CA ASP A 278 -4.48 -4.02 29.87
C ASP A 278 -4.37 -5.29 30.70
N ASP A 279 -3.79 -6.35 30.11
CA ASP A 279 -3.34 -7.51 30.85
C ASP A 279 -2.08 -7.18 31.65
N VAL A 280 -2.07 -7.49 32.95
CA VAL A 280 -1.00 -7.09 33.88
C VAL A 280 0.35 -7.70 33.53
N GLU A 281 0.38 -8.98 33.10
CA GLU A 281 1.61 -9.66 32.73
C GLU A 281 2.21 -9.06 31.46
N ALA A 282 1.38 -8.90 30.43
CA ALA A 282 1.80 -8.29 29.17
C ALA A 282 2.23 -6.84 29.34
N ALA A 283 1.52 -6.04 30.17
CA ALA A 283 1.90 -4.67 30.46
C ALA A 283 3.29 -4.57 31.14
N ASN A 284 3.60 -5.50 32.05
CA ASN A 284 4.92 -5.55 32.69
C ASN A 284 6.04 -5.91 31.70
N ILE A 285 5.79 -6.85 30.79
CA ILE A 285 6.75 -7.18 29.72
C ILE A 285 6.91 -5.99 28.76
N LEU A 286 5.81 -5.36 28.36
CA LEU A 286 5.83 -4.20 27.47
C LEU A 286 6.63 -3.06 28.08
N LYS A 287 6.52 -2.85 29.39
CA LYS A 287 7.24 -1.78 30.09
C LYS A 287 8.74 -1.81 29.82
N LYS A 288 9.38 -2.99 29.85
CA LYS A 288 10.81 -3.18 29.54
C LYS A 288 11.19 -2.60 28.18
N TYR A 289 10.37 -2.86 27.16
CA TYR A 289 10.61 -2.39 25.80
C TYR A 289 10.21 -0.92 25.64
N SER A 290 9.02 -0.55 26.12
CA SER A 290 8.48 0.81 26.01
C SER A 290 9.33 1.86 26.73
N ASP A 291 10.01 1.52 27.82
CA ASP A 291 10.91 2.45 28.52
C ASP A 291 12.14 2.77 27.65
N GLN A 292 12.71 1.76 26.97
CA GLN A 292 13.82 1.96 26.03
C GLN A 292 13.37 2.74 24.79
N ILE A 293 12.21 2.40 24.22
CA ILE A 293 11.62 3.14 23.11
C ILE A 293 11.36 4.59 23.50
N LYS A 294 10.81 4.87 24.69
CA LYS A 294 10.59 6.24 25.16
C LYS A 294 11.91 7.01 25.31
N GLU A 295 12.97 6.36 25.77
CA GLU A 295 14.28 7.01 25.85
C GLU A 295 14.83 7.37 24.47
N VAL A 296 14.77 6.45 23.51
CA VAL A 296 15.23 6.69 22.13
C VAL A 296 14.34 7.70 21.43
N SER A 297 13.03 7.49 21.46
CA SER A 297 12.02 8.29 20.79
C SER A 297 12.11 9.76 21.18
N ASN A 298 12.23 10.07 22.49
CA ASN A 298 12.25 11.45 22.98
C ASN A 298 13.60 12.16 22.84
N LYS A 299 14.64 11.53 22.27
CA LYS A 299 15.92 12.22 22.06
C LYS A 299 15.74 13.35 21.05
N PRO A 300 16.03 14.61 21.41
CA PRO A 300 15.94 15.70 20.45
C PRO A 300 17.04 15.55 19.41
N ILE A 301 16.71 15.79 18.13
CA ILE A 301 17.71 15.80 17.05
C ILE A 301 18.46 17.14 16.95
N GLY A 302 18.08 18.13 17.77
CA GLY A 302 18.63 19.47 17.73
C GLY A 302 18.00 20.37 16.66
N ALA A 303 16.75 20.10 16.30
CA ALA A 303 15.98 20.87 15.32
C ALA A 303 14.56 21.19 15.83
N GLU A 304 13.97 22.26 15.31
CA GLU A 304 12.63 22.73 15.64
C GLU A 304 11.83 22.99 14.35
N ALA A 305 10.67 22.37 14.21
CA ALA A 305 9.71 22.67 13.15
C ALA A 305 8.83 23.86 13.57
N LEU A 306 8.89 24.96 12.80
CA LEU A 306 8.12 26.18 13.10
C LEU A 306 6.61 26.02 12.85
N SER A 307 6.25 25.02 12.03
CA SER A 307 4.90 24.55 11.80
C SER A 307 4.97 23.08 11.38
N GLU A 308 3.83 22.38 11.42
CA GLU A 308 3.73 20.97 11.04
C GLU A 308 4.28 20.71 9.63
N LEU A 309 5.09 19.66 9.49
CA LEU A 309 5.45 19.05 8.21
C LEU A 309 4.45 17.93 7.92
N SER A 310 3.34 18.29 7.28
CA SER A 310 2.21 17.38 7.03
C SER A 310 2.56 16.22 6.09
N ASN A 311 1.95 15.05 6.33
CA ASN A 311 1.93 13.92 5.40
C ASN A 311 0.49 13.64 4.91
N PRO A 312 -0.05 14.45 3.98
CA PRO A 312 -1.45 14.35 3.61
C PRO A 312 -1.73 13.07 2.78
N ARG A 313 -2.94 12.52 2.96
CA ARG A 313 -3.51 11.40 2.19
C ARG A 313 -4.92 11.75 1.71
N THR A 314 -5.32 11.23 0.56
CA THR A 314 -6.65 11.43 -0.02
C THR A 314 -7.15 10.14 -0.68
N SER A 315 -8.45 9.87 -0.59
CA SER A 315 -9.12 8.86 -1.43
C SER A 315 -9.45 9.39 -2.83
N ASP A 316 -9.46 10.72 -2.97
CA ASP A 316 -9.89 11.45 -4.17
C ASP A 316 -8.70 12.20 -4.80
N THR A 317 -8.94 13.35 -5.46
CA THR A 317 -7.91 14.15 -6.16
C THR A 317 -7.25 15.24 -5.31
N GLY A 318 -7.46 15.23 -3.99
CA GLY A 318 -6.87 16.19 -3.05
C GLY A 318 -5.33 16.09 -2.95
N PRO A 319 -4.65 17.04 -2.27
CA PRO A 319 -3.22 16.94 -2.03
C PRO A 319 -2.87 15.67 -1.25
N SER A 320 -1.90 14.92 -1.74
CA SER A 320 -1.32 13.77 -1.05
C SER A 320 0.18 13.70 -1.30
N VAL A 321 0.92 13.16 -0.33
CA VAL A 321 2.32 12.76 -0.50
C VAL A 321 2.52 11.76 -1.65
N ARG A 322 1.43 11.10 -2.08
CA ARG A 322 1.40 10.08 -3.13
C ARG A 322 0.85 10.59 -4.47
N ASN A 323 0.57 11.89 -4.63
CA ASN A 323 0.11 12.43 -5.92
C ASN A 323 0.59 13.87 -6.21
N SER A 324 1.23 14.55 -5.26
CA SER A 324 1.62 15.95 -5.40
C SER A 324 2.83 16.30 -4.54
N GLU A 325 3.48 17.42 -4.87
CA GLU A 325 4.59 17.97 -4.07
C GLU A 325 4.16 18.22 -2.63
N THR A 326 5.02 17.84 -1.66
CA THR A 326 4.85 18.18 -0.25
C THR A 326 6.11 18.81 0.31
N ALA A 327 5.96 19.71 1.29
CA ALA A 327 7.12 20.32 1.95
C ALA A 327 8.00 19.27 2.66
N LEU A 328 7.39 18.21 3.21
CA LEU A 328 8.13 17.10 3.81
C LEU A 328 8.94 16.32 2.77
N GLY A 329 8.34 15.98 1.62
CA GLY A 329 9.06 15.35 0.51
C GLY A 329 10.22 16.20 -0.03
N ASN A 330 10.06 17.52 -0.08
CA ASN A 330 11.13 18.45 -0.44
C ASN A 330 12.31 18.37 0.53
N ILE A 331 12.06 18.44 1.84
CA ILE A 331 13.11 18.41 2.86
C ILE A 331 13.84 17.05 2.90
N ILE A 332 13.10 15.95 2.74
CA ILE A 332 13.70 14.61 2.67
C ILE A 332 14.67 14.54 1.49
N THR A 333 14.21 14.94 0.30
CA THR A 333 15.04 14.90 -0.90
C THR A 333 16.20 15.90 -0.86
N ASP A 334 16.05 17.04 -0.18
CA ASP A 334 17.16 17.98 0.07
C ASP A 334 18.27 17.33 0.91
N GLY A 335 17.89 16.63 1.99
CA GLY A 335 18.80 15.86 2.82
C GLY A 335 19.50 14.75 2.04
N MET A 336 18.75 13.98 1.24
CA MET A 336 19.30 12.95 0.35
C MET A 336 20.33 13.52 -0.64
N LEU A 337 20.01 14.62 -1.31
CA LEU A 337 20.90 15.24 -2.30
C LEU A 337 22.17 15.77 -1.63
N ALA A 338 22.03 16.49 -0.51
CA ALA A 338 23.15 17.03 0.26
C ALA A 338 24.09 15.93 0.75
N LYS A 339 23.54 14.87 1.35
CA LYS A 339 24.32 13.75 1.89
C LYS A 339 24.99 12.93 0.79
N ALA A 340 24.30 12.65 -0.31
CA ALA A 340 24.89 11.94 -1.44
C ALA A 340 26.09 12.69 -2.01
N ARG A 341 25.97 14.01 -2.23
CA ARG A 341 27.06 14.87 -2.70
C ARG A 341 28.23 14.90 -1.72
N ALA A 342 27.95 15.07 -0.43
CA ALA A 342 28.97 15.10 0.61
C ALA A 342 29.73 13.77 0.72
N GLN A 343 29.01 12.64 0.76
CA GLN A 343 29.58 11.31 0.93
C GLN A 343 30.44 10.88 -0.27
N THR A 344 29.95 11.15 -1.49
CA THR A 344 30.64 10.77 -2.73
C THR A 344 31.66 11.80 -3.19
N LYS A 345 31.67 13.00 -2.58
CA LYS A 345 32.43 14.17 -3.04
C LYS A 345 32.13 14.52 -4.51
N ASN A 346 30.89 14.30 -4.93
CA ASN A 346 30.44 14.49 -6.31
C ASN A 346 29.29 15.51 -6.37
N ASN A 347 29.62 16.75 -6.71
CA ASN A 347 28.61 17.81 -6.91
C ASN A 347 27.80 17.64 -8.21
N ASN A 348 28.17 16.71 -9.09
CA ASN A 348 27.44 16.41 -10.33
C ASN A 348 26.28 15.43 -10.11
N ILE A 349 25.98 15.05 -8.86
CA ILE A 349 24.69 14.42 -8.53
C ILE A 349 23.63 15.51 -8.65
N ILE A 350 22.81 15.45 -9.70
CA ILE A 350 21.97 16.59 -10.10
C ILE A 350 20.64 16.67 -9.34
N MET A 351 20.12 15.53 -8.89
CA MET A 351 18.84 15.46 -8.17
C MET A 351 18.79 14.28 -7.21
N ALA A 352 17.87 14.36 -6.25
CA ALA A 352 17.50 13.25 -5.39
C ALA A 352 16.00 12.96 -5.52
N LEU A 353 15.63 11.68 -5.43
CA LEU A 353 14.28 11.18 -5.64
C LEU A 353 13.83 10.38 -4.42
N GLN A 354 12.59 10.59 -3.98
CA GLN A 354 11.98 9.83 -2.88
C GLN A 354 10.55 9.45 -3.25
N ASN A 355 10.23 8.15 -3.27
CA ASN A 355 8.88 7.67 -3.48
C ASN A 355 7.98 8.03 -2.27
N GLY A 356 6.77 8.52 -2.53
CA GLY A 356 5.80 8.93 -1.52
C GLY A 356 5.32 7.77 -0.64
N GLY A 357 5.40 6.54 -1.13
CA GLY A 357 5.13 5.30 -0.38
C GLY A 357 6.09 5.10 0.80
N GLY A 358 7.32 5.60 0.67
CA GLY A 358 8.34 5.59 1.73
C GLY A 358 8.11 6.61 2.83
N ILE A 359 7.27 7.64 2.62
CA ILE A 359 6.99 8.70 3.60
C ILE A 359 5.72 8.36 4.39
N ARG A 360 5.87 7.94 5.65
CA ARG A 360 4.81 7.27 6.41
C ARG A 360 4.06 8.14 7.38
N SER A 361 4.66 9.22 7.86
CA SER A 361 4.05 10.17 8.78
C SER A 361 4.54 11.59 8.56
N GLY A 362 3.86 12.57 9.17
CA GLY A 362 4.33 13.95 9.29
C GLY A 362 5.20 14.16 10.54
N ILE A 363 5.71 15.39 10.69
CA ILE A 363 6.44 15.85 11.90
C ILE A 363 5.65 17.02 12.49
N ASN A 364 5.43 17.00 13.81
CA ASN A 364 4.66 18.04 14.49
C ASN A 364 5.45 19.36 14.57
N ALA A 365 4.75 20.46 14.82
CA ALA A 365 5.41 21.72 15.16
C ALA A 365 6.07 21.61 16.55
N GLY A 366 7.25 22.21 16.72
CA GLY A 366 8.03 22.19 17.94
C GLY A 366 9.37 21.47 17.79
N GLU A 367 9.97 21.09 18.92
CA GLU A 367 11.23 20.33 18.96
C GLU A 367 11.05 18.96 18.27
N ILE A 368 11.91 18.67 17.30
CA ILE A 368 11.85 17.43 16.53
C ILE A 368 12.65 16.35 17.27
N THR A 369 12.05 15.17 17.37
CA THR A 369 12.64 14.03 18.07
C THR A 369 13.07 12.91 17.13
N VAL A 370 13.96 12.02 17.60
CA VAL A 370 14.38 10.83 16.85
C VAL A 370 13.17 9.96 16.48
N GLY A 371 12.21 9.83 17.40
CA GLY A 371 11.00 9.04 17.15
C GLY A 371 10.18 9.58 15.99
N GLU A 372 9.96 10.90 15.91
CA GLU A 372 9.25 11.50 14.79
C GLU A 372 9.95 11.23 13.45
N VAL A 373 11.28 11.37 13.40
CA VAL A 373 12.04 11.12 12.16
C VAL A 373 11.94 9.66 11.71
N ILE A 374 12.03 8.71 12.64
CA ILE A 374 11.89 7.28 12.32
C ILE A 374 10.46 6.96 11.88
N THR A 375 9.44 7.53 12.51
CA THR A 375 8.04 7.35 12.07
C THR A 375 7.80 7.90 10.66
N VAL A 376 8.57 8.91 10.22
CA VAL A 376 8.50 9.40 8.83
C VAL A 376 9.11 8.40 7.85
N LEU A 377 10.28 7.81 8.15
CA LEU A 377 11.01 6.86 7.29
C LEU A 377 11.34 5.55 8.05
N PRO A 378 10.35 4.66 8.31
CA PRO A 378 10.50 3.57 9.27
C PRO A 378 11.19 2.31 8.73
N PHE A 379 11.34 2.20 7.41
CA PHE A 379 11.79 0.97 6.75
C PHE A 379 13.31 0.74 6.83
N GLY A 380 14.07 1.74 7.27
CA GLY A 380 15.53 1.63 7.35
C GLY A 380 16.17 1.43 5.98
N ASN A 381 15.66 2.10 4.94
CA ASN A 381 16.32 2.05 3.64
C ASN A 381 17.68 2.72 3.69
N THR A 382 18.53 2.40 2.72
CA THR A 382 19.82 3.06 2.54
C THR A 382 19.78 4.05 1.38
N LEU A 383 20.61 5.10 1.46
CA LEU A 383 20.81 6.05 0.37
C LEU A 383 21.66 5.41 -0.73
N ALA A 384 21.19 5.45 -1.97
CA ALA A 384 21.89 4.98 -3.15
C ALA A 384 22.10 6.10 -4.17
N THR A 385 23.13 5.95 -5.01
CA THR A 385 23.33 6.78 -6.20
C THR A 385 23.20 5.92 -7.46
N MET A 386 22.70 6.52 -8.53
CA MET A 386 22.41 5.82 -9.77
C MET A 386 22.79 6.69 -10.96
N LYS A 387 23.38 6.07 -11.98
CA LYS A 387 23.67 6.73 -13.26
C LYS A 387 22.60 6.36 -14.28
N LEU A 388 21.84 7.35 -14.75
CA LEU A 388 20.74 7.19 -15.71
C LEU A 388 20.96 8.04 -16.97
N THR A 389 20.32 7.70 -18.08
CA THR A 389 20.18 8.61 -19.21
C THR A 389 19.01 9.59 -19.00
N GLY A 390 18.96 10.69 -19.75
CA GLY A 390 17.81 11.59 -19.72
C GLY A 390 16.50 10.88 -20.11
N ALA A 391 16.56 9.95 -21.07
CA ALA A 391 15.40 9.16 -21.47
C ALA A 391 14.92 8.24 -20.33
N GLU A 392 15.85 7.63 -19.58
CA GLU A 392 15.53 6.80 -18.42
C GLU A 392 14.92 7.63 -17.27
N LEU A 393 15.42 8.85 -17.04
CA LEU A 393 14.82 9.78 -16.08
C LEU A 393 13.40 10.19 -16.48
N LYS A 394 13.18 10.47 -17.77
CA LYS A 394 11.83 10.75 -18.28
C LYS A 394 10.89 9.56 -18.05
N GLN A 395 11.35 8.35 -18.37
CA GLN A 395 10.59 7.13 -18.13
C GLN A 395 10.26 6.94 -16.63
N ALA A 396 11.19 7.24 -15.73
CA ALA A 396 10.93 7.18 -14.30
C ALA A 396 9.83 8.15 -13.86
N PHE A 397 9.84 9.39 -14.36
CA PHE A 397 8.76 10.33 -14.06
C PHE A 397 7.43 9.96 -14.72
N GLU A 398 7.44 9.33 -15.90
CA GLU A 398 6.21 8.75 -16.49
C GLU A 398 5.60 7.66 -15.58
N ILE A 399 6.44 6.82 -14.96
CA ILE A 399 5.99 5.83 -13.96
C ILE A 399 5.42 6.54 -12.72
N SER A 400 6.13 7.55 -12.20
CA SER A 400 5.70 8.36 -11.05
C SER A 400 4.30 8.97 -11.24
N PHE A 401 4.00 9.44 -12.45
CA PHE A 401 2.74 10.14 -12.75
C PHE A 401 1.67 9.24 -13.33
N LYS A 402 1.89 7.93 -13.44
CA LYS A 402 0.98 6.98 -14.10
C LYS A 402 -0.44 6.99 -13.53
N GLU A 403 -0.57 7.01 -12.21
CA GLU A 403 -1.87 6.93 -11.53
C GLU A 403 -2.46 8.32 -11.22
N SER A 404 -1.69 9.40 -11.40
CA SER A 404 -2.15 10.77 -11.13
C SER A 404 -3.45 11.09 -11.88
N PRO A 405 -4.42 11.78 -11.25
CA PRO A 405 -4.36 12.41 -9.93
C PRO A 405 -4.60 11.48 -8.73
N LYS A 406 -4.84 10.18 -8.94
CA LYS A 406 -4.97 9.21 -7.84
C LYS A 406 -3.63 9.00 -7.14
N GLU A 407 -3.70 8.51 -5.91
CA GLU A 407 -2.51 8.19 -5.14
C GLU A 407 -1.72 7.01 -5.74
N SER A 408 -0.40 7.15 -5.77
CA SER A 408 0.54 6.08 -6.03
C SER A 408 1.69 6.12 -5.02
N GLY A 409 2.01 4.98 -4.42
CA GLY A 409 3.21 4.85 -3.59
C GLY A 409 4.48 5.25 -4.35
N GLY A 410 4.50 5.00 -5.66
CA GLY A 410 5.62 5.34 -6.53
C GLY A 410 5.76 6.82 -6.88
N PHE A 411 4.89 7.74 -6.45
CA PHE A 411 5.05 9.16 -6.79
C PHE A 411 6.37 9.73 -6.25
N LEU A 412 7.22 10.32 -7.10
CA LEU A 412 8.55 10.82 -6.71
C LEU A 412 8.51 12.28 -6.27
N HIS A 413 8.89 12.52 -5.02
CA HIS A 413 9.37 13.82 -4.57
C HIS A 413 10.79 14.06 -5.12
N VAL A 414 11.16 15.33 -5.27
CA VAL A 414 12.45 15.70 -5.89
C VAL A 414 13.15 16.87 -5.24
N SER A 415 14.48 16.81 -5.21
CA SER A 415 15.36 17.95 -4.96
C SER A 415 16.32 18.14 -6.13
N GLY A 416 16.74 19.38 -6.40
CA GLY A 416 17.66 19.72 -7.50
C GLY A 416 17.01 19.81 -8.88
N ALA A 417 15.71 19.52 -9.00
CA ALA A 417 14.96 19.57 -10.25
C ALA A 417 13.64 20.36 -10.15
N LYS A 418 13.12 20.76 -11.31
CA LYS A 418 11.74 21.20 -11.54
C LYS A 418 11.12 20.30 -12.60
N VAL A 419 9.95 19.75 -12.28
CA VAL A 419 9.24 18.78 -13.11
C VAL A 419 7.84 19.29 -13.36
N GLU A 420 7.47 19.37 -14.64
CA GLU A 420 6.11 19.69 -15.08
C GLU A 420 5.52 18.47 -15.77
N PHE A 421 4.27 18.15 -15.45
CA PHE A 421 3.53 17.07 -16.10
C PHE A 421 2.08 17.49 -16.36
N ASP A 422 1.41 16.74 -17.22
CA ASP A 422 0.00 16.93 -17.58
C ASP A 422 -0.73 15.61 -17.26
N SER A 423 -1.54 15.62 -16.20
CA SER A 423 -2.26 14.42 -15.75
C SER A 423 -3.37 13.97 -16.71
N LEU A 424 -3.81 14.84 -17.63
CA LEU A 424 -4.85 14.54 -18.62
C LEU A 424 -4.30 13.83 -19.86
N LYS A 425 -2.98 13.81 -20.05
CA LYS A 425 -2.36 13.08 -21.15
C LYS A 425 -2.39 11.57 -20.94
N PRO A 426 -2.35 10.78 -22.04
CA PRO A 426 -2.20 9.33 -21.97
C PRO A 426 -1.00 8.93 -21.09
N VAL A 427 -1.16 7.83 -20.36
CA VAL A 427 -0.07 7.22 -19.57
C VAL A 427 1.14 6.98 -20.48
N GLY A 428 2.31 7.45 -20.04
CA GLY A 428 3.56 7.38 -20.83
C GLY A 428 3.86 8.64 -21.66
N GLU A 429 2.94 9.61 -21.69
CA GLU A 429 3.10 10.90 -22.36
C GLU A 429 2.83 12.10 -21.44
N ARG A 430 2.85 11.89 -20.12
CA ARG A 430 2.44 12.88 -19.12
C ARG A 430 3.54 13.89 -18.81
N VAL A 431 4.82 13.53 -18.94
CA VAL A 431 5.94 14.42 -18.62
C VAL A 431 6.04 15.54 -19.66
N VAL A 432 5.90 16.78 -19.21
CA VAL A 432 6.03 17.99 -20.04
C VAL A 432 7.47 18.49 -20.05
N SER A 433 8.07 18.67 -18.87
CA SER A 433 9.46 19.12 -18.77
C SER A 433 10.14 18.57 -17.50
N ILE A 434 11.45 18.30 -17.60
CA ILE A 434 12.31 18.01 -16.45
C ILE A 434 13.55 18.88 -16.59
N LYS A 435 13.71 19.80 -15.63
CA LYS A 435 14.83 20.74 -15.58
C LYS A 435 15.65 20.50 -14.32
N TYR A 436 16.96 20.61 -14.42
CA TYR A 436 17.87 20.54 -13.27
C TYR A 436 18.77 21.77 -13.25
N LYS A 437 19.37 22.06 -12.09
CA LYS A 437 20.36 23.14 -11.98
C LYS A 437 21.72 22.68 -12.52
N ASP A 438 22.23 23.38 -13.51
CA ASP A 438 23.59 23.18 -14.01
C ASP A 438 24.65 23.72 -13.03
N THR A 439 25.92 23.64 -13.40
CA THR A 439 27.03 24.15 -12.59
C THR A 439 26.99 25.67 -12.35
N ASN A 440 26.17 26.41 -13.10
CA ASN A 440 25.95 27.84 -12.94
C ASN A 440 24.67 28.15 -12.15
N GLU A 441 24.09 27.16 -11.46
CA GLU A 441 22.84 27.27 -10.71
C GLU A 441 21.63 27.69 -11.57
N THR A 442 21.70 27.47 -12.89
CA THR A 442 20.63 27.81 -13.84
C THR A 442 19.86 26.55 -14.22
N TYR A 443 18.52 26.65 -14.28
CA TYR A 443 17.69 25.53 -14.73
C TYR A 443 17.85 25.29 -16.23
N VAL A 444 18.27 24.07 -16.58
CA VAL A 444 18.38 23.59 -17.96
C VAL A 444 17.65 22.26 -18.12
N ASP A 445 17.11 22.00 -19.30
CA ASP A 445 16.41 20.74 -19.59
C ASP A 445 17.38 19.54 -19.60
N ILE A 446 16.88 18.39 -19.14
CA ILE A 446 17.57 17.12 -19.37
C ILE A 446 17.59 16.79 -20.87
N LYS A 447 18.59 16.04 -21.32
CA LYS A 447 18.73 15.59 -22.70
C LYS A 447 18.74 14.08 -22.74
N ASP A 448 17.92 13.50 -23.62
CA ASP A 448 17.65 12.06 -23.66
C ASP A 448 18.90 11.17 -23.68
N GLN A 449 19.91 11.57 -24.45
CA GLN A 449 21.14 10.80 -24.68
C GLN A 449 22.25 11.09 -23.66
N GLU A 450 22.11 12.15 -22.86
CA GLU A 450 23.09 12.50 -21.84
C GLU A 450 22.88 11.65 -20.59
N SER A 451 23.96 11.42 -19.84
CA SER A 451 23.91 10.64 -18.62
C SER A 451 24.08 11.51 -17.37
N TYR A 452 23.23 11.25 -16.39
CA TYR A 452 23.10 12.01 -15.15
C TYR A 452 23.27 11.09 -13.95
N THR A 453 23.86 11.60 -12.88
CA THR A 453 23.89 10.90 -11.59
C THR A 453 22.80 11.47 -10.69
N VAL A 454 21.99 10.59 -10.11
CA VAL A 454 20.91 10.94 -9.18
C VAL A 454 21.05 10.14 -7.88
N ALA A 455 20.46 10.63 -6.81
CA ALA A 455 20.32 9.91 -5.55
C ALA A 455 18.88 9.41 -5.36
N THR A 456 18.70 8.27 -4.71
CA THR A 456 17.39 7.74 -4.31
C THR A 456 17.56 6.77 -3.14
N ASN A 457 16.48 6.27 -2.55
CA ASN A 457 16.56 5.19 -1.57
C ASN A 457 16.80 3.83 -2.26
N ALA A 458 17.42 2.88 -1.56
CA ALA A 458 17.83 1.61 -2.14
C ALA A 458 16.66 0.72 -2.58
N PHE A 459 15.49 0.85 -1.94
CA PHE A 459 14.26 0.19 -2.36
C PHE A 459 13.88 0.61 -3.79
N THR A 460 13.70 1.91 -4.02
CA THR A 460 13.37 2.43 -5.35
C THR A 460 14.52 2.20 -6.35
N ALA A 461 15.79 2.30 -5.93
CA ALA A 461 16.95 2.05 -6.78
C ALA A 461 16.98 0.63 -7.36
N LYS A 462 16.45 -0.37 -6.63
CA LYS A 462 16.38 -1.78 -7.03
C LYS A 462 15.14 -2.10 -7.87
N GLY A 463 14.31 -1.10 -8.15
CA GLY A 463 13.08 -1.25 -8.92
C GLY A 463 11.81 -1.28 -8.08
N GLY A 464 11.90 -1.06 -6.77
CA GLY A 464 10.73 -1.00 -5.91
C GLY A 464 9.72 0.04 -6.40
N ASP A 465 8.43 -0.19 -6.18
CA ASP A 465 7.32 0.60 -6.77
C ASP A 465 7.26 0.56 -8.32
N LYS A 466 7.65 -0.58 -8.93
CA LYS A 466 7.57 -0.83 -10.38
C LYS A 466 8.49 0.09 -11.21
N TYR A 467 9.58 0.56 -10.61
CA TYR A 467 10.62 1.32 -11.28
C TYR A 467 11.56 0.41 -12.10
N ASP A 468 11.01 -0.29 -13.10
CA ASP A 468 11.76 -1.23 -13.96
C ASP A 468 13.00 -0.58 -14.61
N VAL A 469 12.91 0.71 -14.91
CA VAL A 469 14.02 1.50 -15.45
C VAL A 469 15.19 1.60 -14.46
N PHE A 470 14.90 1.68 -13.16
CA PHE A 470 15.92 1.68 -12.11
C PHE A 470 16.42 0.26 -11.83
N LYS A 471 15.54 -0.75 -11.83
CA LYS A 471 15.93 -2.16 -11.75
C LYS A 471 16.94 -2.52 -12.83
N LYS A 472 16.66 -2.15 -14.07
CA LYS A 472 17.58 -2.33 -15.20
C LYS A 472 18.93 -1.67 -14.94
N ALA A 473 18.94 -0.42 -14.44
CA ALA A 473 20.17 0.27 -14.08
C ALA A 473 20.94 -0.45 -12.96
N TYR A 474 20.23 -1.00 -11.96
CA TYR A 474 20.81 -1.79 -10.88
C TYR A 474 21.46 -3.08 -11.41
N GLU A 475 20.74 -3.86 -12.22
CA GLU A 475 21.22 -5.11 -12.82
C GLU A 475 22.43 -4.90 -13.75
N GLU A 476 22.48 -3.74 -14.43
CA GLU A 476 23.62 -3.31 -15.25
C GLU A 476 24.80 -2.76 -14.43
N GLY A 477 24.71 -2.76 -13.09
CA GLY A 477 25.77 -2.29 -12.19
C GLY A 477 25.95 -0.77 -12.16
N ARG A 478 24.91 0.00 -12.53
CA ARG A 478 24.93 1.48 -12.54
C ARG A 478 24.42 2.12 -11.24
N VAL A 479 24.13 1.31 -10.23
CA VAL A 479 23.70 1.74 -8.89
C VAL A 479 24.81 1.47 -7.88
N THR A 480 25.04 2.41 -6.98
CA THR A 480 25.93 2.27 -5.82
C THR A 480 25.15 2.60 -4.57
N ASP A 481 24.89 1.58 -3.74
CA ASP A 481 24.38 1.74 -2.39
C ASP A 481 25.47 2.33 -1.48
N LEU A 482 25.16 3.42 -0.79
CA LEU A 482 26.10 4.09 0.10
C LEU A 482 26.04 3.54 1.53
N GLY A 483 25.06 2.69 1.85
CA GLY A 483 24.87 2.08 3.17
C GLY A 483 24.48 3.08 4.27
N LEU A 484 24.03 4.28 3.90
CA LEU A 484 23.65 5.34 4.83
C LEU A 484 22.14 5.27 5.11
N SER A 485 21.73 5.15 6.37
CA SER A 485 20.31 5.09 6.72
C SER A 485 19.55 6.35 6.31
N ASP A 486 18.35 6.15 5.77
CA ASP A 486 17.41 7.18 5.34
C ASP A 486 16.93 8.09 6.48
N TRP A 487 16.51 7.53 7.62
CA TRP A 487 16.05 8.30 8.77
C TRP A 487 17.21 9.04 9.46
N GLU A 488 18.40 8.43 9.57
CA GLU A 488 19.59 9.11 10.12
C GLU A 488 19.98 10.30 9.25
N ASN A 489 19.94 10.10 7.93
CA ASN A 489 20.20 11.17 6.97
C ASN A 489 19.18 12.32 7.10
N LEU A 490 17.89 12.02 7.24
CA LEU A 490 16.87 13.02 7.51
C LEU A 490 17.12 13.76 8.84
N ALA A 491 17.43 13.02 9.91
CA ALA A 491 17.71 13.61 11.23
C ALA A 491 18.90 14.58 11.17
N GLU A 492 20.02 14.17 10.56
CA GLU A 492 21.19 15.02 10.38
C GLU A 492 20.89 16.27 9.54
N HIS A 493 20.11 16.11 8.47
CA HIS A 493 19.73 17.23 7.63
C HIS A 493 18.88 18.24 8.40
N LEU A 494 17.83 17.79 9.09
CA LEU A 494 16.99 18.64 9.93
C LEU A 494 17.80 19.34 11.03
N ALA A 495 18.69 18.62 11.71
CA ALA A 495 19.61 19.17 12.71
C ALA A 495 20.51 20.28 12.13
N SER A 496 20.96 20.12 10.90
CA SER A 496 21.78 21.14 10.21
C SER A 496 21.02 22.44 9.93
N LEU A 497 19.70 22.35 9.71
CA LEU A 497 18.83 23.50 9.46
C LEU A 497 18.46 24.24 10.76
N LYS A 498 18.44 23.54 11.90
CA LYS A 498 18.03 23.99 13.24
C LYS A 498 16.57 24.44 13.35
N LYS A 499 16.09 25.29 12.45
CA LYS A 499 14.71 25.77 12.39
C LYS A 499 14.12 25.52 11.02
N ILE A 500 13.05 24.75 10.97
CA ILE A 500 12.44 24.29 9.74
C ILE A 500 11.15 25.06 9.50
N LYS A 501 11.07 25.70 8.34
CA LYS A 501 9.84 26.27 7.81
C LYS A 501 9.39 25.43 6.61
N PRO A 502 8.26 24.72 6.67
CA PRO A 502 7.71 24.00 5.53
C PRO A 502 7.43 24.96 4.37
N THR A 503 7.99 24.69 3.19
CA THR A 503 7.78 25.48 1.97
C THR A 503 7.54 24.59 0.76
N LEU A 504 6.47 24.89 0.02
CA LEU A 504 6.28 24.40 -1.34
C LEU A 504 7.00 25.36 -2.29
N GLU A 505 7.71 24.81 -3.27
CA GLU A 505 8.59 25.58 -4.15
C GLU A 505 8.21 25.44 -5.63
N GLY A 506 7.20 24.62 -5.94
CA GLY A 506 6.84 24.31 -7.32
C GLY A 506 7.92 23.48 -7.99
N ARG A 507 8.48 22.51 -7.26
CA ARG A 507 9.39 21.50 -7.79
C ARG A 507 8.65 20.50 -8.67
N ILE A 508 7.38 20.23 -8.38
CA ILE A 508 6.54 19.31 -9.16
C ILE A 508 5.19 19.98 -9.43
N VAL A 509 4.88 20.23 -10.70
CA VAL A 509 3.68 20.95 -11.11
C VAL A 509 2.90 20.11 -12.13
N ASP A 510 1.66 19.78 -11.78
CA ASP A 510 0.67 19.34 -12.77
C ASP A 510 0.11 20.59 -13.45
N VAL A 511 0.47 20.80 -14.72
CA VAL A 511 0.08 22.00 -15.49
C VAL A 511 -1.41 22.02 -15.84
N LYS A 512 -2.13 20.94 -15.52
CA LYS A 512 -3.59 20.80 -15.66
C LYS A 512 -4.33 20.63 -14.33
N LYS A 513 -3.66 20.82 -13.20
CA LYS A 513 -4.28 20.71 -11.88
C LYS A 513 -5.45 21.68 -11.72
N GLY A 514 -6.66 21.15 -11.53
CA GLY A 514 -7.89 21.93 -11.41
C GLY A 514 -8.66 22.14 -12.72
N GLU A 515 -8.11 21.68 -13.85
CA GLU A 515 -8.86 21.42 -15.09
C GLU A 515 -9.29 19.94 -15.04
N ASP A 516 -10.42 19.66 -14.39
CA ASP A 516 -11.01 18.30 -14.37
C ASP A 516 -11.28 17.85 -15.83
N PRO A 517 -10.94 16.62 -16.26
CA PRO A 517 -11.28 16.18 -17.60
C PRO A 517 -12.80 16.23 -17.76
N ASP A 518 -13.27 16.88 -18.82
CA ASP A 518 -14.70 17.04 -19.08
C ASP A 518 -15.45 15.72 -18.82
N ILE A 519 -16.39 15.75 -17.87
CA ILE A 519 -17.21 14.61 -17.48
C ILE A 519 -18.07 14.23 -18.69
N ARG A 520 -17.74 13.12 -19.35
CA ARG A 520 -18.50 12.62 -20.51
C ARG A 520 -19.68 11.79 -20.03
N ILE A 521 -20.90 12.27 -20.31
CA ILE A 521 -22.14 11.62 -19.89
C ILE A 521 -22.97 11.26 -21.13
N PRO A 522 -23.41 10.01 -21.31
CA PRO A 522 -24.44 9.68 -22.29
C PRO A 522 -25.72 10.47 -21.99
N GLY A 523 -26.39 11.04 -22.99
CA GLY A 523 -27.59 11.88 -22.76
C GLY A 523 -28.71 11.16 -22.00
N ALA A 524 -28.85 9.85 -22.17
CA ALA A 524 -29.79 9.01 -21.40
C ALA A 524 -29.53 9.02 -19.88
N GLU A 525 -28.30 9.31 -19.46
CA GLU A 525 -27.87 9.34 -18.05
C GLU A 525 -27.69 10.77 -17.52
N PHE A 526 -27.89 11.79 -18.35
CA PHE A 526 -27.67 13.18 -17.97
C PHE A 526 -28.75 13.70 -17.01
N SER A 527 -29.99 13.24 -17.16
CA SER A 527 -31.13 13.87 -16.52
C SER A 527 -31.33 13.48 -15.06
N GLY A 528 -31.76 14.44 -14.24
CA GLY A 528 -32.29 14.24 -12.89
C GLY A 528 -33.82 14.39 -12.85
N THR A 529 -34.38 14.64 -11.67
CA THR A 529 -35.79 15.02 -11.49
C THR A 529 -35.90 16.45 -10.96
N THR A 530 -37.07 17.07 -11.03
CA THR A 530 -37.29 18.42 -10.50
C THR A 530 -37.05 18.50 -8.97
N GLU A 531 -37.33 17.43 -8.24
CA GLU A 531 -37.09 17.34 -6.79
C GLU A 531 -35.64 17.01 -6.44
N SER A 532 -34.90 16.40 -7.38
CA SER A 532 -33.52 15.96 -7.20
C SER A 532 -32.73 16.12 -8.51
N PRO A 533 -32.34 17.35 -8.87
CA PRO A 533 -31.55 17.59 -10.06
C PRO A 533 -30.17 16.93 -9.92
N LYS A 534 -29.62 16.40 -11.02
CA LYS A 534 -28.26 15.84 -11.00
C LYS A 534 -27.23 16.96 -10.93
N VAL A 535 -26.27 16.83 -10.01
CA VAL A 535 -25.21 17.84 -9.81
C VAL A 535 -23.89 17.28 -10.32
N TYR A 536 -23.30 17.97 -11.28
CA TYR A 536 -22.00 17.67 -11.84
C TYR A 536 -21.01 18.75 -11.39
N ASN A 537 -19.92 18.36 -10.75
CA ASN A 537 -18.85 19.28 -10.34
C ASN A 537 -17.72 19.18 -11.39
N GLY A 538 -17.46 20.25 -12.15
CA GLY A 538 -16.54 20.24 -13.28
C GLY A 538 -17.23 20.47 -14.62
N ASN A 539 -16.45 20.51 -15.70
CA ASN A 539 -16.97 20.60 -17.06
C ASN A 539 -17.68 19.29 -17.44
N VAL A 540 -18.72 19.36 -18.26
CA VAL A 540 -19.52 18.21 -18.71
C VAL A 540 -19.63 18.23 -20.23
N ILE A 541 -19.35 17.10 -20.87
CA ILE A 541 -19.73 16.84 -22.26
C ILE A 541 -20.88 15.85 -22.24
N VAL A 542 -22.02 16.21 -22.84
CA VAL A 542 -23.14 15.29 -23.02
C VAL A 542 -23.33 14.97 -24.50
N ASP A 543 -23.43 13.67 -24.82
CA ASP A 543 -23.79 13.20 -26.16
C ASP A 543 -25.29 12.92 -26.21
N ILE A 544 -26.02 13.70 -27.00
CA ILE A 544 -27.48 13.63 -27.13
C ILE A 544 -27.94 12.79 -28.33
N THR A 545 -27.04 12.03 -28.96
CA THR A 545 -27.40 11.15 -30.08
C THR A 545 -28.46 10.13 -29.64
N ASP A 546 -29.56 10.04 -30.40
CA ASP A 546 -30.71 9.16 -30.14
C ASP A 546 -31.43 9.41 -28.79
N VAL A 547 -31.34 10.63 -28.25
CA VAL A 547 -32.02 11.02 -27.00
C VAL A 547 -33.13 12.04 -27.26
N ALA A 548 -34.35 11.76 -26.78
CA ALA A 548 -35.51 12.64 -26.96
C ALA A 548 -35.52 13.87 -26.04
N SER A 549 -34.88 13.79 -24.87
CA SER A 549 -34.79 14.92 -23.94
C SER A 549 -33.65 14.78 -22.93
N ILE A 550 -33.09 15.91 -22.51
CA ILE A 550 -32.22 16.03 -21.33
C ILE A 550 -32.73 17.12 -20.40
N SER A 551 -32.75 16.87 -19.08
CA SER A 551 -33.34 17.83 -18.14
C SER A 551 -32.89 17.73 -16.69
N ASN A 552 -33.18 18.78 -15.91
CA ASN A 552 -33.02 18.82 -14.45
C ASN A 552 -31.58 18.51 -13.98
N ALA A 553 -30.63 19.36 -14.37
CA ALA A 553 -29.22 19.21 -14.02
C ALA A 553 -28.57 20.55 -13.61
N ILE A 554 -27.56 20.47 -12.74
CA ILE A 554 -26.73 21.60 -12.29
C ILE A 554 -25.28 21.27 -12.62
N ILE A 555 -24.64 22.11 -13.44
CA ILE A 555 -23.26 21.97 -13.89
C ILE A 555 -22.42 23.05 -13.22
N LYS A 556 -21.48 22.65 -12.37
CA LYS A 556 -20.50 23.56 -11.77
C LYS A 556 -19.23 23.63 -12.61
N GLY A 557 -19.40 24.06 -13.86
CA GLY A 557 -18.38 24.10 -14.91
C GLY A 557 -19.02 24.38 -16.28
N ASN A 558 -18.27 24.18 -17.36
CA ASN A 558 -18.80 24.32 -18.72
C ASN A 558 -19.69 23.12 -19.10
N LEU A 559 -20.70 23.33 -19.94
CA LEU A 559 -21.51 22.27 -20.55
C LEU A 559 -21.32 22.30 -22.07
N ILE A 560 -20.85 21.20 -22.63
CA ILE A 560 -20.74 20.99 -24.09
C ILE A 560 -21.76 19.93 -24.48
N ILE A 561 -22.68 20.28 -25.37
CA ILE A 561 -23.65 19.35 -25.93
C ILE A 561 -23.18 18.93 -27.32
N THR A 562 -23.09 17.64 -27.54
CA THR A 562 -22.59 17.03 -28.77
C THR A 562 -23.57 15.97 -29.26
N GLY A 563 -23.46 15.54 -30.51
CA GLY A 563 -24.25 14.44 -31.05
C GLY A 563 -25.13 14.83 -32.22
N THR A 564 -25.83 13.84 -32.78
CA THR A 564 -26.73 14.04 -33.92
C THR A 564 -28.18 13.82 -33.48
N VAL A 565 -29.03 14.81 -33.70
CA VAL A 565 -30.47 14.72 -33.42
C VAL A 565 -31.22 14.33 -34.70
N SER A 566 -32.02 13.27 -34.62
CA SER A 566 -32.83 12.75 -35.73
C SER A 566 -34.28 13.27 -35.70
N GLU A 567 -34.73 13.78 -34.56
CA GLU A 567 -36.02 14.43 -34.28
C GLU A 567 -35.80 15.60 -33.29
N ASP A 568 -36.82 16.44 -33.05
CA ASP A 568 -36.74 17.56 -32.10
C ASP A 568 -36.39 17.08 -30.68
N ILE A 569 -35.34 17.65 -30.09
CA ILE A 569 -34.93 17.37 -28.70
C ILE A 569 -35.47 18.45 -27.74
N ILE A 570 -35.86 18.02 -26.54
CA ILE A 570 -36.24 18.91 -25.44
C ILE A 570 -35.07 19.02 -24.45
N ILE A 571 -34.54 20.23 -24.29
CA ILE A 571 -33.48 20.55 -23.31
C ILE A 571 -34.09 21.48 -22.27
N SER A 572 -34.22 21.02 -21.02
CA SER A 572 -34.99 21.78 -20.02
C SER A 572 -34.45 21.78 -18.58
N ASN A 573 -34.65 22.88 -17.85
CA ASN A 573 -34.31 23.00 -16.42
C ASN A 573 -32.83 22.66 -16.13
N ILE A 574 -31.90 23.25 -16.90
CA ILE A 574 -30.46 23.05 -16.71
C ILE A 574 -29.84 24.36 -16.24
N LYS A 575 -29.05 24.30 -15.17
CA LYS A 575 -28.23 25.40 -14.68
C LYS A 575 -26.76 25.13 -14.97
N VAL A 576 -26.08 26.07 -15.63
CA VAL A 576 -24.66 25.99 -15.99
C VAL A 576 -23.91 27.16 -15.35
N GLU A 577 -23.05 26.87 -14.38
CA GLU A 577 -22.18 27.85 -13.71
C GLU A 577 -20.86 28.03 -14.50
N GLY A 578 -20.98 28.16 -15.82
CA GLY A 578 -19.90 28.20 -16.81
C GLY A 578 -20.44 28.52 -18.20
N ASN A 579 -19.71 28.15 -19.26
CA ASN A 579 -20.15 28.33 -20.66
C ASN A 579 -21.03 27.16 -21.12
N LEU A 580 -21.98 27.44 -22.01
CA LEU A 580 -22.77 26.44 -22.74
C LEU A 580 -22.32 26.42 -24.21
N ASP A 581 -21.93 25.26 -24.74
CA ASP A 581 -21.55 25.09 -26.14
C ASP A 581 -22.45 24.05 -26.82
N LEU A 582 -23.15 24.48 -27.87
CA LEU A 582 -24.04 23.69 -28.71
C LEU A 582 -23.52 23.56 -30.14
N SER A 583 -22.37 24.16 -30.47
CA SER A 583 -21.84 24.26 -31.84
C SER A 583 -21.50 22.90 -32.49
N ALA A 584 -21.41 21.86 -31.66
CA ALA A 584 -21.14 20.48 -32.06
C ALA A 584 -22.42 19.63 -32.25
N VAL A 585 -23.61 20.19 -32.02
CA VAL A 585 -24.89 19.51 -32.28
C VAL A 585 -25.21 19.54 -33.78
N LYS A 586 -25.54 18.39 -34.36
CA LYS A 586 -25.85 18.24 -35.79
C LYS A 586 -27.29 17.77 -35.99
N GLY A 587 -28.05 18.40 -36.88
CA GLY A 587 -29.45 18.06 -37.19
C GLY A 587 -30.21 19.23 -37.80
N ASP A 588 -31.39 18.97 -38.37
CA ASP A 588 -32.25 19.94 -39.09
C ASP A 588 -33.59 20.12 -38.33
N SER A 589 -33.51 20.32 -37.00
CA SER A 589 -34.62 20.29 -36.06
C SER A 589 -34.73 21.59 -35.22
N ASP A 590 -35.96 21.96 -34.85
CA ASP A 590 -36.26 23.12 -33.99
C ASP A 590 -36.06 22.71 -32.52
N ASN A 591 -34.80 22.69 -32.06
CA ASN A 591 -34.47 22.30 -30.68
C ASN A 591 -35.17 23.23 -29.67
N SER A 592 -35.95 22.66 -28.74
CA SER A 592 -36.66 23.42 -27.70
C SER A 592 -35.81 23.56 -26.45
N PHE A 593 -35.53 24.80 -26.05
CA PHE A 593 -34.80 25.14 -24.83
C PHE A 593 -35.75 25.80 -23.82
N GLU A 594 -35.92 25.17 -22.66
CA GLU A 594 -36.83 25.65 -21.61
C GLU A 594 -36.09 25.81 -20.29
N ASN A 595 -36.18 26.97 -19.64
CA ASN A 595 -35.57 27.22 -18.31
C ASN A 595 -34.07 26.86 -18.23
N ILE A 596 -33.28 27.33 -19.19
CA ILE A 596 -31.82 27.18 -19.18
C ILE A 596 -31.20 28.43 -18.55
N GLU A 597 -30.46 28.24 -17.46
CA GLU A 597 -29.72 29.31 -16.79
C GLU A 597 -28.22 29.12 -17.03
N VAL A 598 -27.57 30.09 -17.67
CA VAL A 598 -26.12 30.05 -17.96
C VAL A 598 -25.48 31.30 -17.39
N THR A 599 -24.42 31.15 -16.58
CA THR A 599 -23.69 32.30 -16.03
C THR A 599 -22.61 32.83 -16.97
N GLY A 600 -22.13 32.01 -17.93
CA GLY A 600 -21.13 32.34 -18.93
C GLY A 600 -21.70 32.59 -20.34
N GLU A 601 -20.88 32.37 -21.36
CA GLU A 601 -21.29 32.54 -22.77
C GLU A 601 -22.07 31.32 -23.27
N THR A 602 -22.99 31.55 -24.21
CA THR A 602 -23.70 30.49 -24.95
C THR A 602 -23.27 30.52 -26.41
N ASN A 603 -22.61 29.46 -26.85
CA ASN A 603 -22.20 29.26 -28.25
C ASN A 603 -23.22 28.32 -28.92
N ILE A 604 -23.82 28.78 -30.02
CA ILE A 604 -24.82 28.04 -30.80
C ILE A 604 -24.24 27.70 -32.15
#